data_AF-A0A3G5FKF3-F1
#
_entry.id   AF-A0A3G5FKF3-F1
#
_cell.length_a   1.000
_cell.length_b   1.000
_cell.length_c   1.000
_cell.angle_alpha   90.00
_cell.angle_beta   90.00
_cell.angle_gamma   90.00
#
_symmetry.space_group_name_H-M   'P 1'
#
loop_
_entity.id
_entity.type
_entity.pdbx_description
1 polymer ?
#
loop_
_entity_poly.entity_id
_entity_poly.type
_entity_poly.pdbx_seq_one_letter_code
_entity_poly.pdbx_strand_id
1 'polypeptide(L)'
;MNAFVTFLLILLGFIIGGLFVSWVFKDDDDTTVRSEEYYEQLDENTRLLRRNVELRNQISKYKEEERKRLKNGEYLLSRDETCRLMSDNVNHPNHYTQGDIETIDYIKDKLTDEEFRGFVKGNVLKYVSREGLKNGDEDLKKSDWYLNKLIEVLEQ
;
A
#
# COMPACT_ATOMS: atom_id res chain seq x y z
N MET A 1 5.04 67.57 32.51
CA MET A 1 5.06 67.01 31.14
C MET A 1 3.69 67.30 30.53
N ASN A 2 3.62 68.12 29.48
CA ASN A 2 2.33 68.60 28.97
C ASN A 2 1.54 67.44 28.33
N ALA A 3 0.22 67.43 28.52
CA ALA A 3 -0.68 66.41 27.96
C ALA A 3 -0.51 66.21 26.43
N PHE A 4 -0.04 67.25 25.74
CA PHE A 4 0.33 67.21 24.33
C PHE A 4 1.50 66.26 24.02
N VAL A 5 2.53 66.24 24.88
CA VAL A 5 3.73 65.39 24.68
C VAL A 5 3.40 63.92 24.88
N THR A 6 2.55 63.60 25.86
CA THR A 6 2.06 62.23 26.08
C THR A 6 1.21 61.73 24.92
N PHE A 7 0.39 62.60 24.32
CA PHE A 7 -0.41 62.26 23.16
C PHE A 7 0.45 61.95 21.92
N LEU A 8 1.52 62.72 21.71
CA LEU A 8 2.46 62.52 20.59
C LEU A 8 3.22 61.18 20.70
N LEU A 9 3.63 60.80 21.91
CA LEU A 9 4.33 59.52 22.16
C LEU A 9 3.43 58.30 21.93
N ILE A 10 2.15 58.40 22.30
CA ILE A 10 1.16 57.34 22.04
C ILE A 10 0.97 57.17 20.53
N LEU A 11 0.82 58.27 19.78
CA LEU A 11 0.69 58.23 18.31
C LEU A 11 1.91 57.61 17.62
N LEU A 12 3.13 57.98 18.04
CA LEU A 12 4.37 57.38 17.53
C LEU A 12 4.44 55.88 17.81
N GLY A 13 3.98 55.44 18.99
CA GLY A 13 3.88 54.02 19.34
C GLY A 13 2.95 53.24 18.41
N PHE A 14 1.80 53.79 18.05
CA PHE A 14 0.87 53.16 17.10
C PHE A 14 1.45 53.07 15.68
N ILE A 15 2.18 54.09 15.22
CA ILE A 15 2.80 54.08 13.88
C ILE A 15 3.91 53.03 13.80
N ILE A 16 4.79 52.98 14.80
CA ILE A 16 5.89 52.01 14.85
C ILE A 16 5.35 50.59 15.03
N GLY A 17 4.35 50.40 15.91
CA GLY A 17 3.68 49.11 16.09
C GLY A 17 2.98 48.61 14.83
N GLY A 18 2.30 49.51 14.09
CA GLY A 18 1.65 49.17 12.83
C GLY A 18 2.65 48.73 11.74
N LEU A 19 3.79 49.42 11.63
CA LEU A 19 4.86 49.03 10.70
C LEU A 19 5.51 47.69 11.10
N PHE A 20 5.68 47.44 12.40
CA PHE A 20 6.24 46.18 12.90
C PHE A 20 5.30 44.99 12.65
N VAL A 21 4.01 45.14 12.93
CA VAL A 21 3.01 44.10 12.65
C VAL A 21 2.93 43.84 11.14
N SER A 22 2.93 44.89 10.32
CA SER A 22 2.93 44.73 8.85
C SER A 22 4.19 44.05 8.32
N TRP A 23 5.33 44.18 8.99
CA TRP A 23 6.58 43.50 8.63
C TRP A 23 6.61 42.05 9.14
N VAL A 24 6.15 41.81 10.37
CA VAL A 24 6.02 40.46 10.97
C VAL A 24 5.02 39.59 10.20
N PHE A 25 3.95 40.16 9.66
CA PHE A 25 2.92 39.46 8.87
C PHE A 25 3.10 39.61 7.36
N LYS A 26 4.23 40.15 6.89
CA LYS A 26 4.59 40.06 5.47
C LYS A 26 5.11 38.63 5.24
N ASP A 27 4.18 37.69 5.21
CA ASP A 27 4.47 36.27 5.01
C ASP A 27 5.24 36.05 3.71
N ASP A 28 6.26 35.21 3.81
CA ASP A 28 7.05 34.70 2.71
C ASP A 28 6.16 34.04 1.64
N ASP A 29 6.48 34.26 0.37
CA ASP A 29 5.79 33.79 -0.84
C ASP A 29 5.81 32.24 -1.04
N ASP A 30 5.70 31.44 0.04
CA ASP A 30 5.78 29.96 0.03
C ASP A 30 4.42 29.26 -0.19
N THR A 31 3.31 30.00 -0.05
CA THR A 31 1.95 29.43 -0.17
C THR A 31 1.57 29.08 -1.61
N THR A 32 2.18 29.75 -2.59
CA THR A 32 1.85 29.57 -4.01
C THR A 32 2.49 28.30 -4.57
N VAL A 33 3.77 28.05 -4.25
CA VAL A 33 4.53 26.87 -4.71
C VAL A 33 3.92 25.57 -4.20
N ARG A 34 3.54 25.52 -2.92
CA ARG A 34 2.83 24.37 -2.33
C ARG A 34 1.48 24.07 -2.98
N SER A 35 0.80 25.09 -3.50
CA SER A 35 -0.49 24.90 -4.17
C SER A 35 -0.30 24.28 -5.55
N GLU A 36 0.74 24.70 -6.28
CA GLU A 36 1.03 24.24 -7.63
C GLU A 36 1.50 22.78 -7.66
N GLU A 37 2.40 22.39 -6.74
CA GLU A 37 2.82 20.99 -6.55
C GLU A 37 1.64 20.07 -6.21
N TYR A 38 0.72 20.54 -5.36
CA TYR A 38 -0.49 19.79 -5.01
C TYR A 38 -1.41 19.56 -6.22
N TYR A 39 -1.60 20.58 -7.07
CA TYR A 39 -2.42 20.43 -8.29
C TYR A 39 -1.73 19.56 -9.34
N GLU A 40 -0.40 19.60 -9.45
CA GLU A 40 0.36 18.69 -10.32
C GLU A 40 0.25 17.23 -9.87
N GLN A 41 0.43 16.97 -8.57
CA GLN A 41 0.25 15.63 -7.99
C GLN A 41 -1.19 15.13 -8.17
N LEU A 42 -2.18 16.01 -8.05
CA LEU A 42 -3.59 15.66 -8.27
C LEU A 42 -3.87 15.30 -9.74
N ASP A 43 -3.27 16.03 -10.68
CA ASP A 43 -3.38 15.73 -12.12
C ASP A 43 -2.68 14.42 -12.49
N GLU A 44 -1.49 14.17 -11.93
CA GLU A 44 -0.77 12.90 -12.10
C GLU A 44 -1.58 11.71 -11.57
N ASN A 45 -2.13 11.82 -10.37
CA ASN A 45 -3.00 10.79 -9.79
C ASN A 45 -4.25 10.53 -10.64
N THR A 46 -4.84 11.59 -11.20
CA THR A 46 -5.99 11.48 -12.10
C THR A 46 -5.62 10.75 -13.40
N ARG A 47 -4.43 11.00 -13.96
CA ARG A 47 -3.90 10.28 -15.12
C ARG A 47 -3.64 8.80 -14.81
N LEU A 48 -3.04 8.50 -13.66
CA LEU A 48 -2.77 7.13 -13.22
C LEU A 48 -4.07 6.33 -13.02
N LEU A 49 -5.09 6.93 -12.40
CA LEU A 49 -6.41 6.31 -12.24
C LEU A 49 -7.04 5.96 -13.58
N ARG A 50 -6.96 6.86 -14.57
CA ARG A 50 -7.45 6.59 -15.92
C ARG A 50 -6.72 5.41 -16.57
N ARG A 51 -5.40 5.34 -16.41
CA ARG A 51 -4.59 4.22 -16.91
C ARG A 51 -4.93 2.90 -16.22
N ASN A 52 -5.19 2.92 -14.92
CA ASN A 52 -5.62 1.74 -14.17
C ASN A 52 -6.98 1.22 -14.65
N VAL A 53 -7.94 2.11 -14.96
CA VAL A 53 -9.22 1.71 -15.55
C VAL A 53 -9.02 1.06 -16.92
N GLU A 54 -8.18 1.64 -17.76
CA GLU A 54 -7.87 1.09 -19.09
C GLU A 54 -7.21 -0.29 -19.01
N LEU A 55 -6.20 -0.44 -18.14
CA LEU A 55 -5.54 -1.73 -17.91
C LEU A 55 -6.52 -2.80 -17.42
N ARG A 56 -7.46 -2.45 -16.53
CA ARG A 56 -8.51 -3.37 -16.09
C ARG A 56 -9.39 -3.84 -17.24
N ASN A 57 -9.75 -2.95 -18.16
CA ASN A 57 -10.53 -3.31 -19.34
C ASN A 57 -9.74 -4.23 -20.29
N GLN A 58 -8.45 -3.95 -20.50
CA GLN A 58 -7.57 -4.80 -21.29
C GLN A 58 -7.44 -6.20 -20.68
N ILE A 59 -7.18 -6.29 -19.37
CA ILE A 59 -7.11 -7.55 -18.64
C ILE A 59 -8.44 -8.32 -18.76
N SER A 60 -9.58 -7.63 -18.63
CA SER A 60 -10.91 -8.25 -18.80
C SER A 60 -11.06 -8.87 -20.19
N LYS A 61 -10.64 -8.15 -21.23
CA LYS A 61 -10.67 -8.63 -22.62
C LYS A 61 -9.75 -9.83 -22.83
N TYR A 62 -8.51 -9.77 -22.36
CA TYR A 62 -7.57 -10.90 -22.44
C TYR A 62 -8.10 -12.14 -21.72
N LYS A 63 -8.66 -11.99 -20.50
CA LYS A 63 -9.27 -13.11 -19.75
C LYS A 63 -10.46 -13.71 -20.49
N GLU A 64 -11.24 -12.90 -21.20
CA GLU A 64 -12.36 -13.41 -22.00
C GLU A 64 -11.89 -14.15 -23.26
N GLU A 65 -10.87 -13.65 -23.95
CA GLU A 65 -10.23 -14.32 -25.08
C GLU A 65 -9.61 -15.66 -24.65
N GLU A 66 -8.91 -15.68 -23.51
CA GLU A 66 -8.32 -16.89 -22.93
C GLU A 66 -9.39 -17.92 -22.57
N ARG A 67 -10.51 -17.50 -21.94
CA ARG A 67 -11.66 -18.38 -21.68
C ARG A 67 -12.23 -18.98 -22.96
N LYS A 68 -12.28 -18.23 -24.06
CA LYS A 68 -12.74 -18.72 -25.37
C LYS A 68 -11.76 -19.77 -25.93
N ARG A 69 -10.45 -19.53 -25.83
CA ARG A 69 -9.40 -20.49 -26.24
C ARG A 69 -9.46 -21.80 -25.44
N LEU A 70 -9.63 -21.70 -24.12
CA LEU A 70 -9.81 -22.86 -23.24
C LEU A 70 -11.06 -23.68 -23.60
N LYS A 71 -12.20 -23.02 -23.83
CA LYS A 71 -13.43 -23.68 -24.28
C LYS A 71 -13.30 -24.34 -25.65
N ASN A 72 -12.47 -23.77 -26.53
CA ASN A 72 -12.19 -24.31 -27.85
C ASN A 72 -11.14 -25.45 -27.83
N GLY A 73 -10.63 -25.84 -26.64
CA GLY A 73 -9.76 -27.01 -26.49
C GLY A 73 -8.32 -26.81 -26.95
N GLU A 74 -7.86 -25.55 -27.12
CA GLU A 74 -6.51 -25.23 -27.59
C GLU A 74 -5.41 -25.64 -26.58
N TYR A 75 -5.79 -25.93 -25.32
CA TYR A 75 -4.90 -26.39 -24.25
C TYR A 75 -5.55 -27.55 -23.48
N LEU A 76 -5.70 -28.71 -24.12
CA LEU A 76 -6.17 -29.93 -23.46
C LEU A 76 -5.05 -30.52 -22.59
N LEU A 77 -4.85 -29.98 -21.39
CA LEU A 77 -4.11 -30.68 -20.33
C LEU A 77 -4.92 -31.88 -19.84
N SER A 78 -4.21 -32.93 -19.42
CA SER A 78 -4.87 -34.16 -18.94
C SER A 78 -5.72 -33.85 -17.71
N ARG A 79 -6.85 -34.54 -17.58
CA ARG A 79 -7.82 -34.31 -16.48
C ARG A 79 -7.20 -34.44 -15.08
N ASP A 80 -6.14 -35.24 -14.94
CA ASP A 80 -5.39 -35.41 -13.69
C ASP A 80 -4.57 -34.17 -13.31
N GLU A 81 -4.08 -33.42 -14.30
CA GLU A 81 -3.21 -32.27 -14.11
C GLU A 81 -4.02 -31.03 -13.69
N THR A 82 -5.20 -30.84 -14.28
CA THR A 82 -6.15 -29.78 -13.91
C THR A 82 -6.63 -29.91 -12.46
N CYS A 83 -6.89 -31.14 -11.99
CA CYS A 83 -7.31 -31.40 -10.61
C CYS A 83 -6.22 -31.08 -9.58
N ARG A 84 -4.94 -31.25 -9.91
CA ARG A 84 -3.84 -30.89 -9.00
C ARG A 84 -3.71 -29.38 -8.83
N LEU A 85 -3.79 -28.62 -9.92
CA LEU A 85 -3.66 -27.16 -9.89
C LEU A 85 -4.83 -26.47 -9.15
N MET A 86 -6.04 -27.05 -9.22
CA MET A 86 -7.23 -26.52 -8.52
C MET A 86 -7.20 -26.75 -7.00
N SER A 87 -6.24 -27.54 -6.49
CA SER A 87 -6.15 -27.95 -5.08
C SER A 87 -4.83 -27.57 -4.41
N ASP A 88 -4.10 -26.56 -4.90
CA ASP A 88 -2.94 -26.04 -4.18
C ASP A 88 -3.36 -25.10 -3.05
N ASN A 89 -3.95 -25.69 -2.01
CA ASN A 89 -4.41 -24.97 -0.82
C ASN A 89 -3.24 -24.49 0.08
N VAL A 90 -2.00 -24.79 -0.31
CA VAL A 90 -0.79 -24.41 0.43
C VAL A 90 -0.25 -23.11 -0.13
N ASN A 91 -0.01 -23.04 -1.45
CA ASN A 91 0.50 -21.82 -2.09
C ASN A 91 -0.61 -20.84 -2.45
N HIS A 92 -1.82 -21.33 -2.77
CA HIS A 92 -2.95 -20.50 -3.17
C HIS A 92 -4.26 -20.93 -2.48
N PRO A 93 -4.41 -20.68 -1.16
CA PRO A 93 -5.65 -20.99 -0.46
C PRO A 93 -6.84 -20.26 -1.11
N ASN A 94 -7.86 -21.02 -1.51
CA ASN A 94 -9.05 -20.57 -2.25
C ASN A 94 -9.89 -19.46 -1.55
N HIS A 95 -9.55 -19.09 -0.32
CA HIS A 95 -10.38 -18.29 0.59
C HIS A 95 -9.89 -16.85 0.81
N TYR A 96 -8.86 -16.39 0.08
CA TYR A 96 -8.39 -14.98 0.12
C TYR A 96 -8.06 -14.37 -1.26
N THR A 97 -8.41 -15.03 -2.36
CA THR A 97 -8.07 -14.62 -3.74
C THR A 97 -8.99 -13.52 -4.32
N GLN A 98 -9.25 -12.47 -3.55
CA GLN A 98 -9.90 -11.24 -4.05
C GLN A 98 -8.85 -10.14 -4.29
N GLY A 99 -8.01 -10.30 -5.32
CA GLY A 99 -7.02 -9.30 -5.74
C GLY A 99 -5.79 -9.93 -6.43
N ASP A 100 -4.98 -9.09 -7.10
CA ASP A 100 -3.71 -9.49 -7.73
C ASP A 100 -2.52 -9.45 -6.74
N ILE A 101 -2.75 -9.05 -5.49
CA ILE A 101 -1.73 -8.93 -4.44
C ILE A 101 -1.93 -10.06 -3.43
N GLU A 102 -0.87 -10.81 -3.12
CA GLU A 102 -0.94 -11.82 -2.06
C GLU A 102 -1.08 -11.15 -0.68
N THR A 103 -1.88 -11.75 0.20
CA THR A 103 -2.13 -11.20 1.54
C THR A 103 -0.84 -10.99 2.33
N ILE A 104 0.16 -11.85 2.15
CA ILE A 104 1.44 -11.74 2.85
C ILE A 104 2.23 -10.50 2.42
N ASP A 105 2.17 -10.15 1.13
CA ASP A 105 2.87 -8.98 0.59
C ASP A 105 2.22 -7.69 1.08
N TYR A 106 0.89 -7.66 1.14
CA TYR A 106 0.16 -6.55 1.74
C TYR A 106 0.49 -6.40 3.24
N ILE A 107 0.58 -7.51 3.98
CA ILE A 107 0.97 -7.48 5.40
C ILE A 107 2.40 -6.96 5.55
N LYS A 108 3.34 -7.41 4.71
CA LYS A 108 4.73 -6.94 4.71
C LYS A 108 4.81 -5.42 4.49
N ASP A 109 4.04 -4.89 3.54
CA ASP A 109 3.99 -3.44 3.23
C ASP A 109 3.43 -2.59 4.38
N LYS A 110 2.67 -3.19 5.31
CA LYS A 110 2.05 -2.48 6.45
C LYS A 110 2.78 -2.65 7.77
N LEU A 111 3.79 -3.50 7.84
CA LEU A 111 4.53 -3.80 9.06
C LEU A 111 5.99 -3.36 8.94
N THR A 112 6.62 -3.07 10.07
CA THR A 112 8.09 -2.96 10.11
C THR A 112 8.73 -4.34 9.90
N ASP A 113 10.01 -4.36 9.50
CA ASP A 113 10.74 -5.62 9.29
C ASP A 113 10.76 -6.54 10.52
N GLU A 114 10.81 -5.95 11.72
CA GLU A 114 10.81 -6.69 12.97
C GLU A 114 9.42 -7.26 13.30
N GLU A 115 8.36 -6.48 13.08
CA GLU A 115 6.98 -6.95 13.22
C GLU A 115 6.65 -8.05 12.21
N PHE A 116 7.09 -7.91 10.95
CA PHE A 116 6.92 -8.93 9.93
C PHE A 116 7.66 -10.22 10.28
N ARG A 117 8.91 -10.13 10.75
CA ARG A 117 9.65 -11.30 11.30
C ARG A 117 8.87 -11.97 12.42
N GLY A 118 8.33 -11.18 13.36
CA GLY A 118 7.51 -11.68 14.46
C GLY A 118 6.26 -12.42 13.97
N PHE A 119 5.54 -11.82 13.02
CA PHE A 119 4.35 -12.40 12.39
C PHE A 119 4.66 -13.75 11.71
N VAL A 120 5.75 -13.83 10.94
CA VAL A 120 6.14 -15.06 10.26
C VAL A 120 6.54 -16.14 11.27
N LYS A 121 7.37 -15.81 12.27
CA LYS A 121 7.76 -16.73 13.34
C LYS A 121 6.55 -17.27 14.10
N GLY A 122 5.56 -16.43 14.37
CA GLY A 122 4.30 -16.84 14.99
C GLY A 122 3.52 -17.84 14.14
N ASN A 123 3.46 -17.65 12.81
CA ASN A 123 2.81 -18.60 11.90
C ASN A 123 3.56 -19.94 11.82
N VAL A 124 4.89 -19.93 11.71
CA VAL A 124 5.72 -21.14 11.77
C VAL A 124 5.42 -21.93 13.03
N LEU A 125 5.50 -21.29 14.20
CA LEU A 125 5.20 -21.93 15.48
C LEU A 125 3.78 -22.51 15.51
N LYS A 126 2.78 -21.72 15.08
CA LYS A 126 1.37 -22.14 15.00
C LYS A 126 1.21 -23.42 14.20
N TYR A 127 1.85 -23.54 13.03
CA TYR A 127 1.69 -24.70 12.17
C TYR A 127 2.47 -25.91 12.69
N VAL A 128 3.71 -25.74 13.16
CA VAL A 128 4.47 -26.83 13.77
C VAL A 128 3.74 -27.41 14.99
N SER A 129 3.19 -26.56 15.86
CA SER A 129 2.45 -27.04 17.04
C SER A 129 1.13 -27.74 16.71
N ARG A 130 0.59 -27.57 15.51
CA ARG A 130 -0.75 -28.07 15.12
C ARG A 130 -0.69 -29.32 14.24
N GLU A 131 0.48 -29.66 13.71
CA GLU A 131 0.75 -30.84 12.88
C GLU A 131 0.09 -32.10 13.46
N GLY A 132 0.48 -32.53 14.66
CA GLY A 132 -0.08 -33.72 15.30
C GLY A 132 -1.53 -33.61 15.81
N LEU A 133 -2.19 -32.47 15.65
CA LEU A 133 -3.53 -32.20 16.18
C LEU A 133 -4.60 -31.94 15.11
N LYS A 134 -4.21 -31.54 13.89
CA LYS A 134 -5.17 -31.08 12.88
C LYS A 134 -4.91 -31.59 11.48
N ASN A 135 -3.89 -31.06 10.80
CA ASN A 135 -3.70 -31.29 9.36
C ASN A 135 -2.42 -32.11 9.03
N GLY A 136 -1.71 -32.63 10.04
CA GLY A 136 -0.48 -33.40 9.85
C GLY A 136 0.55 -32.67 8.99
N ASP A 137 1.14 -33.40 8.05
CA ASP A 137 2.17 -32.94 7.12
C ASP A 137 1.79 -31.65 6.35
N GLU A 138 0.52 -31.35 6.13
CA GLU A 138 0.11 -30.10 5.46
C GLU A 138 0.47 -28.86 6.29
N ASP A 139 0.38 -28.95 7.61
CA ASP A 139 0.80 -27.84 8.48
C ASP A 139 2.33 -27.70 8.47
N LEU A 140 3.10 -28.79 8.38
CA LEU A 140 4.55 -28.70 8.19
C LEU A 140 4.92 -28.00 6.88
N LYS A 141 4.22 -28.30 5.78
CA LYS A 141 4.43 -27.63 4.49
C LYS A 141 4.09 -26.13 4.56
N LYS A 142 3.03 -25.76 5.29
CA LYS A 142 2.71 -24.35 5.52
C LYS A 142 3.78 -23.65 6.36
N SER A 143 4.30 -24.31 7.38
CA SER A 143 5.41 -23.81 8.18
C SER A 143 6.66 -23.53 7.33
N ASP A 144 7.03 -24.50 6.48
CA ASP A 144 8.16 -24.39 5.55
C ASP A 144 7.97 -23.23 4.57
N TRP A 145 6.78 -23.08 3.99
CA TRP A 145 6.45 -21.96 3.11
C TRP A 145 6.66 -20.59 3.79
N TYR A 146 6.16 -20.43 5.02
CA TYR A 146 6.35 -19.19 5.79
C TYR A 146 7.83 -18.92 6.10
N LEU A 147 8.59 -19.96 6.46
CA LEU A 147 10.01 -19.82 6.75
C LEU A 147 10.81 -19.41 5.50
N ASN A 148 10.56 -20.06 4.36
CA ASN A 148 11.20 -19.73 3.10
C ASN A 148 10.86 -18.30 2.65
N LYS A 149 9.62 -17.85 2.82
CA LYS A 149 9.22 -16.47 2.55
C LYS A 149 9.99 -15.46 3.39
N LEU A 150 10.25 -15.76 4.67
CA LEU A 150 11.08 -14.87 5.48
C LEU A 150 12.51 -14.81 4.96
N ILE A 151 13.12 -15.97 4.65
CA ILE A 151 14.51 -16.01 4.13
C ILE A 151 14.62 -15.19 2.84
N GLU A 152 13.69 -15.35 1.90
CA GLU A 152 13.64 -14.59 0.65
C GLU A 152 13.67 -13.06 0.89
N VAL A 153 12.96 -12.59 1.92
CA VAL A 153 12.93 -11.17 2.28
C VAL A 153 14.23 -10.69 2.93
N LEU A 154 14.98 -11.56 3.60
CA LEU A 154 16.24 -11.21 4.27
C LEU A 154 17.46 -11.23 3.37
N GLU A 155 17.40 -11.98 2.28
CA GLU A 155 18.48 -12.11 1.29
C GLU A 155 18.41 -11.05 0.17
N GLN A 156 17.35 -10.23 0.15
CA GLN A 156 17.19 -9.06 -0.72
C GLN A 156 17.86 -7.82 -0.13
#